data_AF-A0A6C2URT0-F1
#
_entry.id   AF-A0A6C2URT0-F1
#
_cell.length_a   1.000
_cell.length_b   1.000
_cell.length_c   1.000
_cell.angle_alpha   90.00
_cell.angle_beta   90.00
_cell.angle_gamma   90.00
#
_symmetry.space_group_name_H-M   'P 1'
#
loop_
_entity.id
_entity.type
_entity.pdbx_description
1 polymer ?
#
loop_
_entity_poly.entity_id
_entity_poly.type
_entity_poly.pdbx_seq_one_letter_code
_entity_poly.pdbx_strand_id
1 'polypeptide(L)'
;MNLKFTPRDELSEFEWNPEGRNWKRMDVDKEVVKQLSERSTLNGLWRVGIFVSFLALTAAATFWVARHSLWLAIIPLYGYYFFYGFWVAIGHEQQHKMVFGKNVDWFAEPFFYLVQTLMWNSPTYARKSHQLHHRYTMVRGIDPETDWPEVFDTKFVRGPIVHCIQSLLVFGAIKTLFNDVLIQVRRIAGKKDRMMRDHCSDREIAAIRRESAGILLFHNRHCCCGDCIGSLGASRVHYHRLADRFADRGAVAQYGAHRPTL
;
A
#
# COMPACT_ATOMS: atom_id res chain seq x y z
N MET A 1 -8.60 -25.18 -29.20
CA MET A 1 -7.55 -25.86 -28.42
C MET A 1 -8.21 -26.43 -27.17
N ASN A 2 -8.30 -27.76 -27.04
CA ASN A 2 -8.75 -28.37 -25.78
C ASN A 2 -7.58 -28.36 -24.81
N LEU A 3 -7.61 -27.44 -23.85
CA LEU A 3 -6.64 -27.41 -22.75
C LEU A 3 -6.94 -28.62 -21.85
N LYS A 4 -6.00 -29.56 -21.76
CA LYS A 4 -6.07 -30.70 -20.84
C LYS A 4 -5.37 -30.27 -19.55
N PHE A 5 -6.13 -30.04 -18.50
CA PHE A 5 -5.61 -29.70 -17.18
C PHE A 5 -5.44 -30.96 -16.33
N THR A 6 -4.32 -31.08 -15.62
CA THR A 6 -4.06 -32.15 -14.66
C THR A 6 -4.90 -31.91 -13.39
N PRO A 7 -5.72 -32.90 -12.94
CA PRO A 7 -6.42 -32.83 -11.67
C PRO A 7 -5.46 -32.62 -10.48
N ARG A 8 -5.89 -31.87 -9.46
CA ARG A 8 -5.00 -31.44 -8.37
C ARG A 8 -4.71 -32.55 -7.34
N ASP A 9 -5.59 -33.53 -7.23
CA ASP A 9 -5.36 -34.76 -6.48
C ASP A 9 -4.15 -35.55 -7.02
N GLU A 10 -3.89 -35.47 -8.33
CA GLU A 10 -2.67 -36.04 -8.93
C GLU A 10 -1.40 -35.23 -8.57
N LEU A 11 -1.54 -34.04 -7.99
CA LEU A 11 -0.43 -33.16 -7.58
C LEU A 11 -0.26 -33.08 -6.05
N SER A 12 -1.06 -33.81 -5.26
CA SER A 12 -1.07 -33.70 -3.80
C SER A 12 0.27 -34.04 -3.15
N GLU A 13 1.09 -34.86 -3.79
CA GLU A 13 2.43 -35.19 -3.31
C GLU A 13 3.43 -34.01 -3.39
N PHE A 14 3.14 -33.01 -4.21
CA PHE A 14 3.92 -31.77 -4.33
C PHE A 14 3.39 -30.66 -3.43
N GLU A 15 2.23 -30.85 -2.79
CA GLU A 15 1.70 -29.87 -1.85
C GLU A 15 2.47 -29.93 -0.53
N TRP A 16 2.85 -28.75 -0.03
CA TRP A 16 3.58 -28.68 1.23
C TRP A 16 2.67 -29.12 2.39
N ASN A 17 3.02 -30.24 3.00
CA ASN A 17 2.38 -30.72 4.22
C ASN A 17 3.20 -30.28 5.45
N PRO A 18 2.70 -29.36 6.29
CA PRO A 18 3.41 -28.92 7.50
C PRO A 18 3.63 -30.04 8.53
N GLU A 19 2.86 -31.13 8.48
CA GLU A 19 3.02 -32.30 9.35
C GLU A 19 4.07 -33.29 8.83
N GLY A 20 4.34 -33.25 7.52
CA GLY A 20 5.33 -34.09 6.86
C GLY A 20 6.75 -33.59 7.13
N ARG A 21 7.56 -34.38 7.84
CA ARG A 21 8.99 -34.06 8.11
C ARG A 21 9.92 -34.13 6.88
N ASN A 22 9.37 -34.31 5.68
CA ASN A 22 10.13 -34.42 4.41
C ASN A 22 10.50 -33.05 3.81
N TRP A 23 10.80 -32.05 4.64
CA TRP A 23 11.34 -30.78 4.14
C TRP A 23 12.79 -30.96 3.72
N LYS A 24 13.04 -30.92 2.40
CA LYS A 24 14.40 -30.91 1.86
C LYS A 24 14.96 -29.48 1.94
N ARG A 25 15.76 -29.21 2.96
CA ARG A 25 16.52 -27.95 3.04
C ARG A 25 17.49 -27.90 1.87
N MET A 26 17.47 -26.80 1.12
CA MET A 26 18.44 -26.55 0.07
C MET A 26 19.85 -26.45 0.68
N ASP A 27 20.81 -27.16 0.10
CA ASP A 27 22.22 -27.13 0.53
C ASP A 27 22.88 -25.85 0.00
N VAL A 28 22.70 -24.75 0.74
CA VAL A 28 23.29 -23.45 0.44
C VAL A 28 24.18 -23.05 1.61
N ASP A 29 25.40 -22.63 1.30
CA ASP A 29 26.34 -22.13 2.30
C ASP A 29 25.73 -20.94 3.06
N LYS A 30 25.81 -21.02 4.39
CA LYS A 30 25.28 -20.01 5.30
C LYS A 30 25.98 -18.66 5.10
N GLU A 31 27.27 -18.66 4.81
CA GLU A 31 27.99 -17.39 4.59
C GLU A 31 27.54 -16.72 3.29
N VAL A 32 27.27 -17.50 2.23
CA VAL A 32 26.68 -16.98 0.98
C VAL A 32 25.29 -16.39 1.25
N VAL A 33 24.41 -17.11 1.97
CA VAL A 33 23.08 -16.58 2.32
C VAL A 33 23.18 -15.29 3.12
N LYS A 34 24.12 -15.22 4.07
CA LYS A 34 24.34 -14.04 4.91
C LYS A 34 24.85 -12.85 4.10
N GLN A 35 25.79 -13.06 3.18
CA GLN A 35 26.28 -12.01 2.28
C GLN A 35 25.17 -11.49 1.35
N LEU A 36 24.39 -12.40 0.76
CA LEU A 36 23.28 -12.02 -0.13
C LEU A 36 22.12 -11.34 0.62
N SER A 37 22.00 -11.58 1.92
CA SER A 37 20.97 -10.98 2.79
C SER A 37 21.47 -9.74 3.53
N GLU A 38 22.66 -9.23 3.21
CA GLU A 38 23.23 -8.07 3.88
C GLU A 38 22.38 -6.82 3.60
N ARG A 39 22.08 -6.07 4.66
CA ARG A 39 21.26 -4.87 4.59
C ARG A 39 22.09 -3.70 4.08
N SER A 40 21.55 -2.91 3.15
CA SER A 40 22.27 -1.75 2.61
C SER A 40 21.35 -0.55 2.50
N THR A 41 21.54 0.43 3.39
CA THR A 41 20.77 1.68 3.36
C THR A 41 20.96 2.43 2.05
N LEU A 42 22.19 2.51 1.55
CA LEU A 42 22.48 3.24 0.31
C LEU A 42 21.78 2.60 -0.89
N ASN A 43 21.80 1.27 -0.99
CA ASN A 43 21.11 0.54 -2.05
C ASN A 43 19.59 0.73 -1.94
N GLY A 44 19.04 0.62 -0.73
CA GLY A 44 17.62 0.87 -0.47
C GLY A 44 17.19 2.29 -0.89
N LEU A 45 17.93 3.32 -0.47
CA LEU A 45 17.65 4.72 -0.85
C LEU A 45 17.79 4.96 -2.35
N TRP A 46 18.79 4.36 -3.00
CA TRP A 46 18.98 4.47 -4.44
C TRP A 46 17.80 3.87 -5.22
N ARG A 47 17.36 2.66 -4.86
CA ARG A 47 16.21 1.99 -5.50
C ARG A 47 14.92 2.78 -5.30
N VAL A 48 14.67 3.24 -4.07
CA VAL A 48 13.50 4.09 -3.76
C VAL A 48 13.58 5.42 -4.52
N GLY A 49 14.76 6.03 -4.59
CA GLY A 49 14.98 7.30 -5.31
C GLY A 49 14.71 7.18 -6.81
N ILE A 50 15.24 6.14 -7.46
CA ILE A 50 14.95 5.84 -8.87
C ILE A 50 13.46 5.63 -9.07
N PHE A 51 12.84 4.82 -8.22
CA PHE A 51 11.42 4.52 -8.30
C PHE A 51 10.55 5.78 -8.19
N VAL A 52 10.78 6.60 -7.16
CA VAL A 52 10.06 7.87 -6.95
C VAL A 52 10.32 8.84 -8.10
N SER A 53 11.52 8.83 -8.69
CA SER A 53 11.84 9.66 -9.86
C SER A 53 10.98 9.26 -11.07
N PHE A 54 10.85 7.96 -11.38
CA PHE A 54 9.94 7.50 -12.45
C PHE A 54 8.48 7.87 -12.18
N LEU A 55 8.04 7.76 -10.93
CA LEU A 55 6.69 8.14 -10.53
C LEU A 55 6.46 9.65 -10.73
N ALA A 56 7.41 10.49 -10.31
CA ALA A 56 7.34 11.94 -10.47
C ALA A 56 7.39 12.35 -11.95
N LEU A 57 8.24 11.72 -12.76
CA LEU A 57 8.37 11.99 -14.19
C LEU A 57 7.08 11.66 -14.95
N THR A 58 6.47 10.51 -14.68
CA THR A 58 5.21 10.11 -15.32
C THR A 58 4.03 10.98 -14.85
N ALA A 59 4.00 11.39 -13.58
CA ALA A 59 3.03 12.37 -13.09
C ALA A 59 3.19 13.73 -13.79
N ALA A 60 4.41 14.27 -13.86
CA ALA A 60 4.71 15.55 -14.50
C ALA A 60 4.37 15.52 -15.99
N ALA A 61 4.72 14.43 -16.69
CA ALA A 61 4.36 14.22 -18.09
C ALA A 61 2.84 14.20 -18.28
N THR A 62 2.10 13.54 -17.37
CA THR A 62 0.63 13.54 -17.40
C THR A 62 0.06 14.95 -17.31
N PHE A 63 0.49 15.73 -16.32
CA PHE A 63 0.03 17.11 -16.16
C PHE A 63 0.41 18.00 -17.34
N TRP A 64 1.61 17.84 -17.88
CA TRP A 64 2.08 18.62 -19.02
C TRP A 64 1.27 18.31 -20.28
N VAL A 65 1.07 17.02 -20.62
CA VAL A 65 0.27 16.62 -21.78
C VAL A 65 -1.20 17.00 -21.62
N ALA A 66 -1.75 16.91 -20.40
CA ALA A 66 -3.15 17.25 -20.11
C ALA A 66 -3.49 18.71 -20.42
N ARG A 67 -2.51 19.62 -20.38
CA ARG A 67 -2.69 21.03 -20.79
C ARG A 67 -2.95 21.19 -22.30
N HIS A 68 -2.55 20.20 -23.10
CA HIS A 68 -2.71 20.22 -24.55
C HIS A 68 -3.81 19.26 -25.02
N SER A 69 -3.89 18.06 -24.44
CA SER A 69 -4.91 17.07 -24.78
C SER A 69 -5.12 16.09 -23.63
N LEU A 70 -6.35 16.04 -23.12
CA LEU A 70 -6.75 15.06 -22.11
C LEU A 70 -6.65 13.62 -22.65
N TRP A 71 -6.91 13.41 -23.93
CA TRP A 71 -6.81 12.09 -24.57
C TRP A 71 -5.38 11.57 -24.60
N LEU A 72 -4.40 12.44 -24.91
CA LEU A 72 -2.99 12.04 -24.93
C LEU A 72 -2.44 11.87 -23.52
N ALA A 73 -2.97 12.57 -22.52
CA ALA A 73 -2.55 12.46 -21.13
C ALA A 73 -2.84 11.08 -20.51
N ILE A 74 -3.73 10.29 -21.11
CA ILE A 74 -4.05 8.93 -20.68
C ILE A 74 -2.79 8.03 -20.71
N ILE A 75 -1.91 8.20 -21.70
CA ILE A 75 -0.71 7.36 -21.88
C ILE A 75 0.27 7.52 -20.69
N PRO A 76 0.78 8.72 -20.37
CA PRO A 76 1.65 8.89 -19.20
C PRO A 76 0.93 8.62 -17.87
N LEU A 77 -0.41 8.80 -17.82
CA LEU A 77 -1.20 8.42 -16.64
C LEU A 77 -1.17 6.90 -16.40
N TYR A 78 -1.29 6.08 -17.45
CA TYR A 78 -1.09 4.64 -17.31
C TYR A 78 0.33 4.28 -16.91
N GLY A 79 1.34 4.99 -17.43
CA GLY A 79 2.72 4.86 -16.98
C GLY A 79 2.85 5.13 -15.47
N TYR A 80 2.21 6.20 -14.99
CA TYR A 80 2.15 6.52 -13.56
C TYR A 80 1.50 5.39 -12.76
N TYR A 81 0.33 4.89 -13.16
CA TYR A 81 -0.34 3.79 -12.46
C TYR A 81 0.47 2.49 -12.47
N PHE A 82 1.14 2.18 -13.59
CA PHE A 82 2.02 1.04 -13.70
C PHE A 82 3.15 1.12 -12.66
N PHE A 83 3.86 2.25 -12.58
CA PHE A 83 4.87 2.44 -11.55
C PHE A 83 4.27 2.46 -10.15
N TYR A 84 3.12 3.11 -9.94
CA TYR A 84 2.44 3.12 -8.66
C TYR A 84 2.17 1.71 -8.12
N GLY A 85 1.86 0.74 -9.00
CA GLY A 85 1.72 -0.67 -8.62
C GLY A 85 2.95 -1.28 -7.95
N PHE A 86 4.15 -0.79 -8.24
CA PHE A 86 5.41 -1.26 -7.62
C PHE A 86 5.58 -0.82 -6.17
N TRP A 87 4.69 0.04 -5.63
CA TRP A 87 4.61 0.22 -4.18
C TRP A 87 4.41 -1.12 -3.46
N VAL A 88 3.70 -2.08 -4.08
CA VAL A 88 3.54 -3.45 -3.56
C VAL A 88 4.88 -4.13 -3.34
N ALA A 89 5.80 -4.04 -4.30
CA ALA A 89 7.11 -4.67 -4.19
C ALA A 89 7.96 -4.00 -3.09
N ILE A 90 7.91 -2.67 -2.99
CA ILE A 90 8.61 -1.95 -1.92
C ILE A 90 8.02 -2.31 -0.55
N GLY A 91 6.69 -2.35 -0.44
CA GLY A 91 5.97 -2.74 0.77
C GLY A 91 6.33 -4.16 1.21
N HIS A 92 6.36 -5.11 0.28
CA HIS A 92 6.80 -6.50 0.50
C HIS A 92 8.16 -6.55 1.18
N GLU A 93 9.16 -5.92 0.59
CA GLU A 93 10.52 -5.95 1.13
C GLU A 93 10.60 -5.27 2.51
N GLN A 94 9.86 -4.18 2.72
CA GLN A 94 9.80 -3.49 4.00
C GLN A 94 9.13 -4.31 5.11
N GLN A 95 8.23 -5.26 4.79
CA GLN A 95 7.62 -6.16 5.77
C GLN A 95 8.67 -7.04 6.48
N HIS A 96 9.80 -7.33 5.80
CA HIS A 96 10.93 -8.07 6.36
C HIS A 96 11.78 -7.29 7.35
N LYS A 97 11.67 -5.95 7.37
CA LYS A 97 12.53 -5.05 8.17
C LYS A 97 14.03 -5.22 7.87
N MET A 98 14.38 -5.64 6.66
CA MET A 98 15.77 -5.90 6.27
C MET A 98 16.29 -4.99 5.15
N VAL A 99 15.44 -4.14 4.57
CA VAL A 99 15.82 -3.30 3.42
C VAL A 99 16.89 -2.28 3.79
N PHE A 100 16.71 -1.58 4.92
CA PHE A 100 17.64 -0.57 5.40
C PHE A 100 18.56 -1.15 6.48
N GLY A 101 19.75 -0.57 6.62
CA GLY A 101 20.65 -0.89 7.72
C GLY A 101 20.01 -0.56 9.07
N LYS A 102 20.34 -1.35 10.11
CA LYS A 102 19.75 -1.22 11.46
C LYS A 102 19.93 0.18 12.07
N ASN A 103 20.98 0.89 11.67
CA ASN A 103 21.25 2.26 12.09
C ASN A 103 20.24 3.29 11.55
N VAL A 104 19.34 2.89 10.65
CA VAL A 104 18.36 3.77 9.98
C VAL A 104 16.92 3.29 10.23
N ASP A 105 16.71 2.48 11.27
CA ASP A 105 15.37 2.00 11.66
C ASP A 105 14.40 3.15 11.98
N TRP A 106 14.91 4.29 12.47
CA TRP A 106 14.13 5.51 12.72
C TRP A 106 13.46 6.07 11.46
N PHE A 107 14.02 5.80 10.27
CA PHE A 107 13.45 6.17 8.98
C PHE A 107 12.69 5.01 8.34
N ALA A 108 13.22 3.78 8.45
CA ALA A 108 12.62 2.60 7.84
C ALA A 108 11.19 2.34 8.33
N GLU A 109 10.95 2.46 9.64
CA GLU A 109 9.63 2.18 10.20
C GLU A 109 8.58 3.23 9.77
N PRO A 110 8.81 4.55 9.90
CA PRO A 110 7.88 5.53 9.35
C PRO A 110 7.70 5.43 7.83
N PHE A 111 8.77 5.13 7.09
CA PHE A 111 8.69 4.94 5.64
C PHE A 111 7.78 3.75 5.29
N PHE A 112 7.90 2.62 5.99
CA PHE A 112 6.98 1.50 5.83
C PHE A 112 5.52 1.92 6.11
N TYR A 113 5.26 2.67 7.19
CA TYR A 113 3.91 3.16 7.48
C TYR A 113 3.37 4.06 6.37
N LEU A 114 4.21 4.92 5.79
CA LEU A 114 3.85 5.76 4.64
C LEU A 114 3.49 4.90 3.43
N VAL A 115 4.35 3.94 3.06
CA VAL A 115 4.11 3.04 1.90
C VAL A 115 2.79 2.29 2.07
N GLN A 116 2.57 1.69 3.24
CA GLN A 116 1.34 0.95 3.50
C GLN A 116 0.11 1.86 3.51
N THR A 117 0.25 3.08 4.03
CA THR A 117 -0.81 4.08 3.95
C THR A 117 -1.16 4.39 2.50
N LEU A 118 -0.17 4.71 1.65
CA LEU A 118 -0.39 4.98 0.22
C LEU A 118 -1.09 3.79 -0.46
N MET A 119 -0.75 2.56 -0.09
CA MET A 119 -1.36 1.34 -0.62
C MET A 119 -2.71 0.96 0.02
N TRP A 120 -3.32 1.83 0.83
CA TRP A 120 -4.56 1.54 1.56
C TRP A 120 -4.50 0.29 2.44
N ASN A 121 -3.34 -0.03 2.99
CA ASN A 121 -3.13 -1.24 3.79
C ASN A 121 -2.65 -0.91 5.22
N SER A 122 -3.11 -1.68 6.19
CA SER A 122 -2.65 -1.52 7.59
C SER A 122 -1.25 -2.13 7.73
N PRO A 123 -0.26 -1.38 8.25
CA PRO A 123 1.09 -1.89 8.54
C PRO A 123 1.09 -3.16 9.39
N THR A 124 0.28 -3.22 10.44
CA THR A 124 0.18 -4.38 11.32
C THR A 124 -0.46 -5.57 10.60
N TYR A 125 -1.56 -5.35 9.89
CA TYR A 125 -2.23 -6.39 9.09
C TYR A 125 -1.27 -7.00 8.08
N ALA A 126 -0.57 -6.15 7.33
CA ALA A 126 0.35 -6.56 6.29
C ALA A 126 1.49 -7.40 6.85
N ARG A 127 2.14 -6.98 7.93
CA ARG A 127 3.21 -7.78 8.55
C ARG A 127 2.72 -9.14 9.02
N LYS A 128 1.52 -9.21 9.60
CA LYS A 128 0.94 -10.47 10.08
C LYS A 128 0.62 -11.42 8.94
N SER A 129 -0.08 -10.91 7.93
CA SER A 129 -0.32 -11.60 6.66
C SER A 129 0.97 -12.18 6.10
N HIS A 130 2.01 -11.36 6.04
CA HIS A 130 3.27 -11.74 5.40
C HIS A 130 4.08 -12.74 6.21
N GLN A 131 4.10 -12.60 7.53
CA GLN A 131 4.71 -13.60 8.41
C GLN A 131 4.04 -14.97 8.27
N LEU A 132 2.70 -14.99 8.15
CA LEU A 132 1.96 -16.22 7.90
C LEU A 132 2.23 -16.77 6.51
N HIS A 133 2.28 -15.92 5.48
CA HIS A 133 2.65 -16.29 4.13
C HIS A 133 4.02 -16.94 4.09
N HIS A 134 5.08 -16.34 4.66
CA HIS A 134 6.43 -16.96 4.69
C HIS A 134 6.52 -18.23 5.51
N ARG A 135 5.70 -18.35 6.58
CA ARG A 135 5.67 -19.57 7.38
C ARG A 135 4.91 -20.69 6.68
N TYR A 136 3.83 -20.35 5.99
CA TYR A 136 2.89 -21.29 5.43
C TYR A 136 2.67 -21.10 3.94
N THR A 137 3.73 -20.76 3.21
CA THR A 137 3.66 -20.42 1.79
C THR A 137 3.02 -21.58 1.05
N MET A 138 1.97 -21.28 0.27
CA MET A 138 1.24 -22.28 -0.51
C MET A 138 0.46 -23.32 0.32
N VAL A 139 0.30 -23.17 1.65
CA VAL A 139 -0.65 -24.01 2.40
C VAL A 139 -2.04 -23.47 2.24
N ARG A 140 -2.87 -24.31 1.65
CA ARG A 140 -4.27 -24.03 1.43
C ARG A 140 -5.00 -23.71 2.73
N GLY A 141 -5.78 -22.63 2.70
CA GLY A 141 -6.59 -22.20 3.84
C GLY A 141 -5.82 -21.52 4.97
N ILE A 142 -4.48 -21.59 4.96
CA ILE A 142 -3.62 -20.96 5.97
C ILE A 142 -2.88 -19.75 5.39
N ASP A 143 -2.31 -19.86 4.18
CA ASP A 143 -1.65 -18.74 3.50
C ASP A 143 -2.68 -17.62 3.20
N PRO A 144 -2.56 -16.44 3.82
CA PRO A 144 -3.52 -15.36 3.61
C PRO A 144 -3.21 -14.52 2.36
N GLU A 145 -2.03 -14.68 1.74
CA GLU A 145 -1.60 -13.87 0.59
C GLU A 145 -1.82 -14.59 -0.73
N THR A 146 -1.82 -15.93 -0.71
CA THR A 146 -1.97 -16.73 -1.93
C THR A 146 -2.96 -17.88 -1.75
N ASP A 147 -4.20 -17.69 -2.18
CA ASP A 147 -5.16 -18.79 -2.34
C ASP A 147 -5.08 -19.32 -3.79
N TRP A 148 -4.33 -20.41 -4.00
CA TRP A 148 -4.30 -21.09 -5.30
C TRP A 148 -5.64 -21.73 -5.62
N PRO A 149 -6.17 -21.57 -6.86
CA PRO A 149 -7.41 -22.22 -7.26
C PRO A 149 -7.30 -23.74 -7.13
N GLU A 150 -8.40 -24.39 -6.77
CA GLU A 150 -8.47 -25.85 -6.67
C GLU A 150 -8.26 -26.52 -8.04
N VAL A 151 -8.69 -25.87 -9.12
CA VAL A 151 -8.53 -26.31 -10.50
C VAL A 151 -8.26 -25.10 -11.39
N PHE A 152 -7.26 -25.20 -12.26
CA PHE A 152 -7.08 -24.23 -13.35
C PHE A 152 -8.12 -24.51 -14.43
N ASP A 153 -9.29 -23.89 -14.34
CA ASP A 153 -10.35 -24.02 -15.33
C ASP A 153 -10.48 -22.76 -16.20
N THR A 154 -11.39 -22.81 -17.17
CA THR A 154 -11.71 -21.63 -18.00
C THR A 154 -12.23 -20.43 -17.20
N LYS A 155 -12.83 -20.64 -16.01
CA LYS A 155 -13.28 -19.54 -15.15
C LYS A 155 -12.10 -18.85 -14.49
N PHE A 156 -11.09 -19.62 -14.06
CA PHE A 156 -9.84 -19.10 -13.54
C PHE A 156 -9.10 -18.28 -14.60
N VAL A 157 -9.10 -18.66 -15.88
CA VAL A 157 -8.47 -17.83 -16.92
C VAL A 157 -9.32 -16.59 -17.23
N ARG A 158 -10.65 -16.75 -17.30
CA ARG A 158 -11.57 -15.64 -17.60
C ARG A 158 -11.55 -14.54 -16.53
N GLY A 159 -11.39 -14.88 -15.25
CA GLY A 159 -11.37 -13.93 -14.14
C GLY A 159 -10.31 -12.84 -14.29
N PRO A 160 -9.00 -13.17 -14.25
CA PRO A 160 -7.89 -12.28 -14.56
C PRO A 160 -8.04 -11.51 -15.87
N ILE A 161 -8.51 -12.11 -16.97
CA ILE A 161 -8.73 -11.37 -18.22
C ILE A 161 -9.80 -10.29 -18.03
N VAL A 162 -10.95 -10.63 -17.45
CA VAL A 162 -12.02 -9.66 -17.16
C VAL A 162 -11.52 -8.59 -16.20
N HIS A 163 -10.73 -8.96 -15.19
CA HIS A 163 -10.13 -8.02 -14.26
C HIS A 163 -9.17 -7.07 -14.98
N CYS A 164 -8.29 -7.56 -15.84
CA CYS A 164 -7.40 -6.72 -16.66
C CYS A 164 -8.20 -5.73 -17.52
N ILE A 165 -9.25 -6.19 -18.19
CA ILE A 165 -10.11 -5.31 -19.02
C ILE A 165 -10.81 -4.26 -18.15
N GLN A 166 -11.36 -4.65 -16.99
CA GLN A 166 -12.01 -3.72 -16.07
C GLN A 166 -11.03 -2.70 -15.49
N SER A 167 -9.81 -3.13 -15.17
CA SER A 167 -8.74 -2.30 -14.60
C SER A 167 -8.14 -1.31 -15.60
N LEU A 168 -8.25 -1.58 -16.91
CA LEU A 168 -7.93 -0.63 -17.99
C LEU A 168 -9.04 0.41 -18.23
N LEU A 169 -10.08 0.43 -17.40
CA LEU A 169 -11.13 1.43 -17.44
C LEU A 169 -11.15 2.18 -16.11
N VAL A 170 -11.54 3.46 -16.17
CA VAL A 170 -11.76 4.30 -14.97
C VAL A 170 -12.66 3.60 -13.94
N PHE A 171 -13.61 2.79 -14.41
CA PHE A 171 -14.47 1.97 -13.57
C PHE A 171 -13.73 0.97 -12.68
N GLY A 172 -12.65 0.34 -13.18
CA GLY A 172 -11.82 -0.56 -12.38
C GLY A 172 -11.14 0.17 -11.23
N ALA A 173 -10.55 1.33 -11.52
CA ALA A 173 -9.91 2.17 -10.49
C ALA A 173 -10.90 2.62 -9.40
N ILE A 174 -12.10 3.07 -9.79
CA ILE A 174 -13.16 3.46 -8.85
C ILE A 174 -13.60 2.27 -7.99
N LYS A 175 -13.79 1.10 -8.61
CA LYS A 175 -14.17 -0.13 -7.90
C LYS A 175 -13.11 -0.54 -6.87
N THR A 176 -11.83 -0.49 -7.25
CA THR A 176 -10.70 -0.80 -6.35
C THR A 176 -10.69 0.17 -5.16
N LEU A 177 -10.73 1.48 -5.43
CA LEU A 177 -10.77 2.50 -4.38
C LEU A 177 -11.97 2.31 -3.43
N PHE A 178 -13.15 2.04 -3.98
CA PHE A 178 -14.35 1.80 -3.18
C PHE A 178 -14.18 0.58 -2.26
N ASN A 179 -13.61 -0.51 -2.78
CA ASN A 179 -13.32 -1.70 -1.98
C ASN A 179 -12.29 -1.41 -0.87
N ASP A 180 -11.24 -0.66 -1.18
CA ASP A 180 -10.20 -0.30 -0.22
C ASP A 180 -10.76 0.56 0.92
N VAL A 181 -11.59 1.55 0.59
CA VAL A 181 -12.34 2.36 1.57
C VAL A 181 -13.25 1.48 2.42
N LEU A 182 -14.03 0.59 1.78
CA LEU A 182 -14.92 -0.32 2.50
C LEU A 182 -14.15 -1.24 3.45
N ILE A 183 -12.99 -1.75 3.05
CA ILE A 183 -12.13 -2.57 3.91
C ILE A 183 -11.70 -1.77 5.14
N GLN A 184 -11.25 -0.53 4.98
CA GLN A 184 -10.88 0.30 6.14
C GLN A 184 -12.07 0.56 7.06
N VAL A 185 -13.24 0.91 6.51
CA VAL A 185 -14.47 1.12 7.31
C VAL A 185 -14.86 -0.13 8.08
N ARG A 186 -14.82 -1.30 7.43
CA ARG A 186 -15.12 -2.60 8.07
C ARG A 186 -14.14 -2.90 9.20
N ARG A 187 -12.85 -2.68 8.98
CA ARG A 187 -11.80 -2.85 10.00
C ARG A 187 -12.06 -1.94 11.20
N ILE A 188 -12.32 -0.65 10.98
CA ILE A 188 -12.62 0.33 12.06
C ILE A 188 -13.86 -0.11 12.87
N ALA A 189 -14.91 -0.56 12.18
CA ALA A 189 -16.13 -1.10 12.78
C ALA A 189 -15.91 -2.42 13.55
N GLY A 190 -14.70 -2.98 13.52
CA GLY A 190 -14.33 -4.20 14.25
C GLY A 190 -14.68 -5.49 13.52
N LYS A 191 -15.07 -5.44 12.24
CA LYS A 191 -15.24 -6.65 11.42
C LYS A 191 -13.88 -7.28 11.18
N LYS A 192 -13.72 -8.52 11.66
CA LYS A 192 -12.50 -9.32 11.52
C LYS A 192 -12.67 -10.27 10.32
N ASP A 193 -11.73 -10.27 9.40
CA ASP A 193 -11.62 -11.33 8.37
C ASP A 193 -11.02 -12.62 8.97
N ARG A 194 -10.85 -13.66 8.13
CA ARG A 194 -10.30 -14.97 8.56
C ARG A 194 -8.95 -14.80 9.26
N MET A 195 -8.01 -14.11 8.62
CA MET A 195 -6.66 -13.94 9.15
C MET A 195 -6.65 -13.16 10.48
N MET A 196 -7.46 -12.10 10.60
CA MET A 196 -7.59 -11.36 11.85
C MET A 196 -8.23 -12.18 12.98
N ARG A 197 -9.19 -13.06 12.69
CA ARG A 197 -9.82 -13.91 13.71
C ARG A 197 -8.89 -15.01 14.21
N ASP A 198 -8.17 -15.62 13.28
CA ASP A 198 -7.48 -16.88 13.56
C ASP A 198 -6.02 -16.66 13.99
N HIS A 199 -5.43 -15.51 13.66
CA HIS A 199 -3.98 -15.30 13.83
C HIS A 199 -3.56 -13.96 14.47
N CYS A 200 -4.48 -13.03 14.72
CA CYS A 200 -4.16 -11.75 15.36
C CYS A 200 -4.60 -11.72 16.82
N SER A 201 -3.73 -11.21 17.70
CA SER A 201 -4.07 -10.88 19.08
C SER A 201 -4.98 -9.66 19.18
N ASP A 202 -5.67 -9.47 20.31
CA ASP A 202 -6.53 -8.29 20.52
C ASP A 202 -5.78 -6.96 20.42
N ARG A 203 -4.51 -6.93 20.85
CA ARG A 203 -3.65 -5.76 20.71
C ARG A 203 -3.38 -5.42 19.24
N GLU A 204 -3.14 -6.43 18.42
CA GLU A 204 -2.90 -6.28 16.97
C GLU A 204 -4.17 -5.86 16.26
N ILE A 205 -5.32 -6.44 16.61
CA ILE A 205 -6.62 -6.02 16.10
C ILE A 205 -6.88 -4.55 16.45
N ALA A 206 -6.60 -4.13 17.68
CA ALA A 206 -6.73 -2.72 18.07
C ALA A 206 -5.77 -1.80 17.29
N ALA A 207 -4.56 -2.25 16.97
CA ALA A 207 -3.62 -1.52 16.12
C ALA A 207 -4.14 -1.38 14.69
N ILE A 208 -4.59 -2.49 14.07
CA ILE A 208 -5.19 -2.51 12.72
C ILE A 208 -6.35 -1.51 12.65
N ARG A 209 -7.22 -1.46 13.67
CA ARG A 209 -8.34 -0.50 13.74
C ARG A 209 -7.87 0.96 13.73
N ARG A 210 -6.87 1.29 14.55
CA ARG A 210 -6.30 2.66 14.61
C ARG A 210 -5.60 3.03 13.32
N GLU A 211 -4.84 2.10 12.75
CA GLU A 211 -4.15 2.28 11.46
C GLU A 211 -5.15 2.51 10.33
N SER A 212 -6.19 1.69 10.21
CA SER A 212 -7.27 1.88 9.23
C SER A 212 -7.98 3.23 9.37
N ALA A 213 -8.23 3.69 10.61
CA ALA A 213 -8.75 5.04 10.84
C ALA A 213 -7.77 6.13 10.37
N GLY A 214 -6.48 5.98 10.69
CA GLY A 214 -5.42 6.87 10.23
C GLY A 214 -5.32 6.95 8.70
N ILE A 215 -5.41 5.80 8.01
CA ILE A 215 -5.41 5.71 6.55
C ILE A 215 -6.59 6.48 5.95
N LEU A 216 -7.81 6.28 6.47
CA LEU A 216 -8.98 7.05 6.02
C LEU A 216 -8.79 8.54 6.24
N LEU A 217 -8.31 8.97 7.41
CA LEU A 217 -8.09 10.39 7.70
C LEU A 217 -7.03 11.00 6.78
N PHE A 218 -5.95 10.28 6.50
CA PHE A 218 -4.88 10.71 5.60
C PHE A 218 -5.44 10.99 4.20
N HIS A 219 -6.20 10.05 3.63
CA HIS A 219 -6.73 10.21 2.27
C HIS A 219 -7.88 11.22 2.19
N ASN A 220 -8.73 11.33 3.21
CA ASN A 220 -9.81 12.33 3.23
C ASN A 220 -9.27 13.77 3.32
N ARG A 221 -8.21 14.02 4.09
CA ARG A 221 -7.64 15.37 4.22
C ARG A 221 -7.06 15.92 2.92
N HIS A 222 -6.63 15.06 2.00
CA HIS A 222 -6.09 15.49 0.71
C HIS A 222 -7.18 15.75 -0.33
N CYS A 223 -8.41 15.27 -0.13
CA CYS A 223 -9.56 15.59 -1.00
C CYS A 223 -10.23 16.93 -0.66
N CYS A 224 -10.03 17.46 0.55
CA CYS A 224 -10.70 18.68 1.01
C CYS A 224 -9.94 19.99 0.74
N CYS A 225 -8.86 19.98 -0.05
CA CYS A 225 -8.33 21.22 -0.65
C CYS A 225 -9.25 21.68 -1.79
N GLY A 226 -10.45 22.15 -1.43
CA GLY A 226 -11.45 22.75 -2.32
C GLY A 226 -11.02 24.09 -2.93
N ASP A 227 -9.86 24.63 -2.56
CA ASP A 227 -9.36 25.91 -3.07
C ASP A 227 -8.61 25.80 -4.41
N CYS A 228 -8.31 24.59 -4.89
CA CYS A 228 -7.54 24.41 -6.15
C CYS A 228 -8.39 24.32 -7.43
N ILE A 229 -9.71 24.18 -7.35
CA ILE A 229 -10.59 24.10 -8.54
C ILE A 229 -11.24 25.47 -8.86
N GLY A 230 -11.17 26.45 -7.95
CA GLY A 230 -11.78 27.77 -8.13
C GLY A 230 -10.95 28.80 -8.93
N SER A 231 -9.66 28.58 -9.18
CA SER A 231 -8.78 29.65 -9.72
C SER A 231 -8.51 29.61 -11.24
N LEU A 232 -9.03 28.62 -11.97
CA LEU A 232 -8.88 28.55 -13.45
C LEU A 232 -10.05 29.19 -14.23
N GLY A 233 -10.96 29.89 -13.56
CA GLY A 233 -12.19 30.43 -14.15
C GLY A 233 -12.48 31.92 -13.91
N ALA A 234 -11.50 32.72 -13.49
CA ALA A 234 -11.73 34.15 -13.21
C ALA A 234 -10.66 35.07 -13.82
N SER A 235 -10.54 35.06 -15.15
CA SER A 235 -10.14 36.28 -15.86
C SER A 235 -11.33 37.25 -15.86
N ARG A 236 -11.43 38.10 -14.84
CA ARG A 236 -12.10 39.40 -14.94
C ARG A 236 -11.60 40.33 -13.84
N VAL A 237 -10.71 41.24 -14.25
CA VAL A 237 -10.76 42.68 -13.97
C VAL A 237 -11.55 43.07 -12.72
N HIS A 238 -10.86 43.41 -11.63
CA HIS A 238 -11.03 44.72 -11.02
C HIS A 238 -9.90 45.05 -10.02
N TYR A 239 -9.23 46.16 -10.32
CA TYR A 239 -8.40 46.93 -9.42
C TYR A 239 -9.18 47.43 -8.19
N HIS A 240 -8.40 47.71 -7.14
CA HIS A 240 -8.66 48.58 -5.98
C HIS A 240 -9.19 47.97 -4.67
N ARG A 241 -8.37 48.24 -3.63
CA ARG A 241 -8.75 48.67 -2.27
C ARG A 241 -9.01 47.56 -1.24
N LEU A 242 -8.02 47.32 -0.38
CA LEU A 242 -8.09 47.51 1.09
C LEU A 242 -6.89 46.81 1.77
N ALA A 243 -5.75 47.49 1.73
CA ALA A 243 -4.93 47.61 2.94
C ALA A 243 -5.69 48.54 3.91
N ASP A 244 -5.43 48.39 5.20
CA ASP A 244 -6.08 49.07 6.34
C ASP A 244 -7.36 48.39 6.87
N ARG A 245 -7.16 47.46 7.81
CA ARG A 245 -7.71 47.56 9.17
C ARG A 245 -7.24 46.40 10.05
N PHE A 246 -7.01 46.73 11.31
CA PHE A 246 -6.66 45.86 12.45
C PHE A 246 -5.18 45.60 12.72
N ALA A 247 -4.39 46.68 12.73
CA ALA A 247 -3.52 46.95 13.86
C ALA A 247 -4.33 47.81 14.86
N ASP A 248 -4.94 47.20 15.87
CA ASP A 248 -5.02 47.77 17.23
C ASP A 248 -5.80 46.84 18.16
N ARG A 249 -5.09 46.26 19.12
CA ARG A 249 -5.47 46.03 20.53
C ARG A 249 -4.50 45.03 21.13
N GLY A 250 -3.42 45.58 21.67
CA GLY A 250 -2.67 44.91 22.71
C GLY A 250 -3.49 44.86 24.00
N ALA A 251 -3.45 43.72 24.68
CA ALA A 251 -3.63 43.64 26.12
C ALA A 251 -2.92 42.39 26.64
N VAL A 252 -2.00 42.66 27.55
CA VAL A 252 -1.14 41.77 28.32
C VAL A 252 -1.96 40.91 29.29
N ALA A 253 -1.62 39.63 29.45
CA ALA A 253 -1.75 38.93 30.73
C ALA A 253 -0.83 37.69 30.77
N GLN A 254 0.16 37.77 31.66
CA GLN A 254 0.99 36.66 32.13
C GLN A 254 0.17 35.69 33.00
N TYR A 255 0.72 34.46 33.11
CA TYR A 255 0.81 33.56 34.28
C TYR A 255 0.22 32.17 34.11
N GLY A 256 1.01 31.19 34.57
CA GLY A 256 0.46 30.05 35.31
C GLY A 256 0.83 28.67 34.79
N ALA A 257 2.08 28.24 35.03
CA ALA A 257 2.41 26.83 35.06
C ALA A 257 1.67 26.14 36.22
N HIS A 258 1.01 25.01 35.95
CA HIS A 258 0.69 24.03 36.99
C HIS A 258 0.69 22.62 36.41
N ARG A 259 1.71 21.84 36.77
CA ARG A 259 1.60 20.37 36.86
C ARG A 259 0.75 20.04 38.08
N PRO A 260 0.08 18.89 38.05
CA PRO A 260 0.12 17.99 39.19
C PRO A 260 0.66 16.62 38.79
N THR A 261 1.57 16.15 39.63
CA THR A 261 1.85 14.75 39.93
C THR A 261 0.60 14.03 40.40
N LEU A 262 0.35 12.85 39.84
CA LEU A 262 0.13 11.57 40.53
C LEU A 262 0.25 10.44 39.50
#